data_AF-A0A0X6ZQZ0-F1
#
_entry.id   AF-A0A0X6ZQZ0-F1
#
_cell.length_a   1.000
_cell.length_b   1.000
_cell.length_c   1.000
_cell.angle_alpha   90.00
_cell.angle_beta   90.00
_cell.angle_gamma   90.00
#
_symmetry.space_group_name_H-M   'P 1'
#
loop_
_entity.id
_entity.type
_entity.pdbx_description
1 polymer ?
#
loop_
_entity_poly.entity_id
_entity_poly.type
_entity_poly.pdbx_seq_one_letter_code
_entity_poly.pdbx_strand_id
1 'polypeptide(L)'
;MIVDILHMDLQWLRRWLRQRRGGNAGRASGSRDPKPKMTPEAARLDHRQMLRFMALNAAVGVLIGVCVGAALIFLDIGGLGARIGRAANPVVPVLLVVMPIASLFGAAATASAILMMPYEKKFRDDDDDARGE
;
A
#
# COMPACT_ATOMS: atom_id res chain seq x y z
N MET A 1 29.22 15.84 -13.48
CA MET A 1 27.93 16.20 -12.85
C MET A 1 26.88 15.18 -13.28
N ILE A 2 26.92 13.96 -12.73
CA ILE A 2 25.93 12.86 -12.92
C ILE A 2 26.09 11.75 -11.83
N VAL A 3 27.01 11.91 -10.87
CA VAL A 3 27.39 10.84 -9.91
C VAL A 3 26.92 11.11 -8.47
N ASP A 4 26.29 12.25 -8.18
CA ASP A 4 25.93 12.66 -6.81
C ASP A 4 24.55 12.17 -6.33
N ILE A 5 23.70 11.65 -7.23
CA ILE A 5 22.30 11.29 -6.90
C ILE A 5 22.19 9.94 -6.16
N LEU A 6 23.24 9.12 -6.14
CA LEU A 6 23.22 7.81 -5.46
C LEU A 6 23.81 7.81 -4.03
N HIS A 7 24.41 8.91 -3.55
CA HIS A 7 25.10 8.93 -2.26
C HIS A 7 24.20 9.35 -1.08
N MET A 8 22.97 9.82 -1.34
CA MET A 8 22.03 10.29 -0.31
C MET A 8 21.39 9.16 0.52
N ASP A 9 21.49 7.90 0.09
CA ASP A 9 20.50 6.88 0.48
C ASP A 9 20.89 5.96 1.66
N LEU A 10 22.18 5.68 1.88
CA LEU A 10 22.55 4.62 2.84
C LEU A 10 22.60 5.07 4.32
N GLN A 11 22.81 6.36 4.58
CA GLN A 11 22.87 6.90 5.95
C GLN A 11 21.48 7.21 6.52
N TRP A 12 20.57 7.70 5.70
CA TRP A 12 19.18 7.93 6.08
C TRP A 12 18.47 6.60 6.39
N LEU A 13 18.68 5.58 5.56
CA LEU A 13 18.15 4.24 5.76
C LEU A 13 18.66 3.58 7.05
N ARG A 14 19.96 3.72 7.37
CA ARG A 14 20.54 3.21 8.65
C ARG A 14 20.08 3.97 9.88
N ARG A 15 19.67 5.24 9.76
CA ARG A 15 19.06 6.01 10.86
C ARG A 15 17.61 5.59 11.07
N TRP A 16 16.84 5.44 10.01
CA TRP A 16 15.46 4.95 10.05
C TRP A 16 15.34 3.54 10.65
N LEU A 17 16.23 2.61 10.26
CA LEU A 17 16.25 1.24 10.80
C LEU A 17 16.59 1.18 12.30
N ARG A 18 17.36 2.13 12.84
CA ARG A 18 17.71 2.19 14.26
C ARG A 18 16.56 2.71 15.12
N GLN A 19 15.77 3.64 14.58
CA GLN A 19 14.69 4.29 15.30
C GLN A 19 13.51 3.33 15.56
N ARG A 20 13.30 2.32 14.72
CA ARG A 20 12.32 1.23 14.93
C ARG A 20 12.68 0.22 16.02
N ARG A 21 13.92 0.18 16.52
CA ARG A 21 14.38 -0.83 17.50
C ARG A 21 14.39 -0.34 18.96
N GLY A 22 14.14 0.95 19.19
CA GLY A 22 14.30 1.60 20.50
C GLY A 22 13.05 1.73 21.36
N GLY A 23 11.90 1.18 20.95
CA GLY A 23 10.61 1.49 21.57
C GLY A 23 10.02 0.48 22.55
N ASN A 24 10.71 -0.61 22.93
CA ASN A 24 10.06 -1.68 23.71
C ASN A 24 10.92 -2.33 24.82
N ALA A 25 11.89 -1.60 25.36
CA ALA A 25 12.61 -2.03 26.56
C ALA A 25 11.90 -1.49 27.82
N GLY A 26 10.78 -2.11 28.19
CA GLY A 26 10.12 -1.77 29.46
C GLY A 26 8.66 -2.18 29.54
N ARG A 27 8.41 -3.48 29.72
CA ARG A 27 7.28 -4.04 30.51
C ARG A 27 7.31 -5.56 30.46
N ALA A 28 8.16 -6.13 31.32
CA ALA A 28 7.94 -7.46 31.85
C ALA A 28 6.98 -7.31 33.04
N SER A 29 5.70 -7.62 32.85
CA SER A 29 4.77 -7.94 33.96
C SER A 29 3.67 -8.84 33.39
N GLY A 30 3.41 -9.93 34.11
CA GLY A 30 2.54 -11.02 33.70
C GLY A 30 1.05 -10.69 33.77
N SER A 31 0.33 -11.19 32.77
CA SER A 31 -1.04 -11.72 32.79
C SER A 31 -1.21 -12.31 31.40
N ARG A 32 -1.36 -13.63 31.26
CA ARG A 32 -1.87 -14.19 30.01
C ARG A 32 -3.37 -13.97 30.03
N ASP A 33 -3.79 -12.73 29.77
CA ASP A 33 -5.21 -12.48 29.52
C ASP A 33 -5.61 -13.34 28.31
N PRO A 34 -6.63 -14.20 28.44
CA PRO A 34 -7.14 -14.95 27.30
C PRO A 34 -7.67 -13.91 26.32
N LYS A 35 -6.95 -13.71 25.20
CA LYS A 35 -7.36 -12.83 24.10
C LYS A 35 -8.88 -12.98 23.91
N PRO A 36 -9.68 -11.89 23.96
CA PRO A 36 -11.11 -11.97 23.74
C PRO A 36 -11.32 -12.74 22.44
N LYS A 37 -11.93 -13.93 22.53
CA LYS A 37 -12.15 -14.77 21.36
C LYS A 37 -13.21 -14.08 20.51
N MET A 38 -12.76 -13.31 19.53
CA MET A 38 -13.63 -12.68 18.55
C MET A 38 -14.52 -13.77 17.94
N THR A 39 -15.84 -13.56 17.96
CA THR A 39 -16.77 -14.53 17.41
C THR A 39 -16.47 -14.72 15.92
N PRO A 40 -16.59 -15.93 15.37
CA PRO A 40 -16.23 -16.21 13.97
C PRO A 40 -16.97 -15.32 12.97
N GLU A 41 -18.18 -14.86 13.33
CA GLU A 41 -18.97 -13.92 12.53
C GLU A 41 -18.41 -12.48 12.58
N ALA A 42 -17.98 -12.00 13.76
CA ALA A 42 -17.38 -10.67 13.89
C ALA A 42 -16.06 -10.54 13.11
N ALA A 43 -15.26 -11.61 13.04
CA ALA A 43 -14.03 -11.65 12.24
C ALA A 43 -14.28 -11.58 10.73
N ARG A 44 -15.37 -12.16 10.23
CA ARG A 44 -15.75 -12.13 8.79
C ARG A 44 -16.17 -10.74 8.34
N LEU A 45 -16.97 -10.06 9.16
CA LEU A 45 -17.41 -8.69 8.88
C LEU A 45 -16.23 -7.71 8.84
N ASP A 46 -15.31 -7.84 9.80
CA ASP A 46 -14.08 -7.06 9.83
C ASP A 46 -13.20 -7.27 8.59
N HIS A 47 -13.00 -8.53 8.19
CA HIS A 47 -12.21 -8.85 7.00
C HIS A 47 -12.84 -8.29 5.72
N ARG A 48 -14.18 -8.33 5.60
CA ARG A 48 -14.90 -7.71 4.46
C ARG A 48 -14.70 -6.21 4.42
N GLN A 49 -14.71 -5.53 5.57
CA GLN A 49 -14.46 -4.09 5.65
C GLN A 49 -13.01 -3.75 5.25
N MET A 50 -12.05 -4.56 5.69
CA MET A 50 -10.64 -4.45 5.28
C MET A 50 -10.47 -4.62 3.77
N LEU A 51 -11.06 -5.66 3.18
CA LEU A 51 -11.00 -5.91 1.72
C LEU A 51 -11.65 -4.77 0.92
N ARG A 52 -12.77 -4.23 1.39
CA ARG A 52 -13.42 -3.08 0.74
C ARG A 52 -12.52 -1.83 0.79
N PHE A 53 -11.89 -1.56 1.93
CA PHE A 53 -10.96 -0.45 2.06
C PHE A 53 -9.75 -0.58 1.11
N MET A 54 -9.17 -1.78 1.04
CA MET A 54 -8.10 -2.08 0.10
C MET A 54 -8.55 -1.94 -1.34
N ALA A 55 -9.71 -2.48 -1.71
CA ALA A 55 -10.25 -2.39 -3.06
C ALA A 55 -10.49 -0.95 -3.52
N LEU A 56 -10.97 -0.08 -2.63
CA LEU A 56 -11.14 1.35 -2.93
C LEU A 56 -9.79 2.04 -3.18
N ASN A 57 -8.79 1.78 -2.35
CA ASN A 57 -7.45 2.33 -2.57
C ASN A 57 -6.79 1.77 -3.85
N ALA A 58 -6.97 0.47 -4.12
CA ALA A 58 -6.54 -0.16 -5.36
C ALA A 58 -7.17 0.53 -6.58
N ALA A 59 -8.48 0.80 -6.53
CA ALA A 59 -9.19 1.46 -7.63
C ALA A 59 -8.67 2.89 -7.89
N VAL A 60 -8.39 3.66 -6.82
CA VAL A 60 -7.77 4.99 -6.95
C VAL A 60 -6.38 4.88 -7.58
N GLY A 61 -5.55 3.95 -7.11
CA GLY A 61 -4.23 3.70 -7.71
C GLY A 61 -4.31 3.29 -9.18
N VAL A 62 -5.20 2.35 -9.52
CA VAL A 62 -5.45 1.92 -10.91
C VAL A 62 -5.86 3.10 -11.77
N LEU A 63 -6.77 3.95 -11.31
CA LEU A 63 -7.21 5.13 -12.05
C LEU A 63 -6.03 6.08 -12.34
N ILE A 64 -5.18 6.34 -11.33
CA ILE A 64 -3.97 7.16 -11.51
C ILE A 64 -3.05 6.51 -12.55
N GLY A 65 -2.77 5.22 -12.43
CA GLY A 65 -1.90 4.51 -13.37
C GLY A 65 -2.47 4.46 -14.80
N VAL A 66 -3.79 4.38 -14.97
CA VAL A 66 -4.45 4.52 -16.29
C VAL A 66 -4.24 5.92 -16.84
N CYS A 67 -4.45 6.97 -16.05
CA CYS A 67 -4.19 8.35 -16.47
C CYS A 67 -2.73 8.56 -16.88
N VAL A 68 -1.78 8.00 -16.12
CA VAL A 68 -0.35 8.05 -16.46
C VAL A 68 -0.05 7.31 -17.76
N GLY A 69 -0.54 6.08 -17.92
CA GLY A 69 -0.37 5.30 -19.14
C GLY A 69 -0.98 5.99 -20.37
N ALA A 70 -2.17 6.57 -20.21
CA ALA A 70 -2.82 7.36 -21.25
C ALA A 70 -2.00 8.62 -21.61
N ALA A 71 -1.45 9.32 -20.61
CA ALA A 71 -0.60 10.50 -20.83
C ALA A 71 0.68 10.14 -21.60
N LEU A 72 1.32 9.01 -21.30
CA LEU A 72 2.50 8.55 -22.05
C LEU A 72 2.20 8.31 -23.53
N ILE A 73 1.03 7.72 -23.83
CA ILE A 73 0.59 7.45 -25.20
C ILE A 73 0.19 8.75 -25.90
N PHE A 74 -0.61 9.59 -25.24
CA PHE A 74 -1.16 10.83 -25.82
C PHE A 74 -0.08 11.88 -26.10
N LEU A 75 0.89 12.02 -25.19
CA LEU A 75 2.03 12.92 -25.37
C LEU A 75 3.12 12.35 -26.28
N ASP A 76 2.87 11.16 -26.86
CA ASP A 76 3.78 10.44 -27.75
C ASP A 76 5.21 10.29 -27.19
N ILE A 77 5.31 9.99 -25.88
CA ILE A 77 6.60 9.89 -25.19
C ILE A 77 7.43 8.77 -25.81
N GLY A 78 8.58 9.12 -26.39
CA GLY A 78 9.45 8.16 -27.09
C GLY A 78 8.84 7.60 -28.39
N GLY A 79 7.82 8.27 -28.95
CA GLY A 79 7.11 7.83 -30.15
C GLY A 79 6.10 6.70 -29.89
N LEU A 80 5.65 6.52 -28.64
CA LEU A 80 4.75 5.43 -28.26
C LEU A 80 3.40 5.50 -29.00
N GLY A 81 2.78 6.68 -29.02
CA GLY A 81 1.49 6.92 -29.66
C GLY A 81 1.56 6.70 -31.16
N ALA A 82 2.60 7.22 -31.82
CA ALA A 82 2.83 7.03 -33.25
C ALA A 82 3.10 5.56 -33.64
N ARG A 83 3.73 4.78 -32.76
CA ARG A 83 3.92 3.33 -32.97
C ARG A 83 2.62 2.56 -32.77
N ILE A 84 1.87 2.86 -31.71
CA ILE A 84 0.58 2.25 -31.42
C ILE A 84 -0.42 2.52 -32.56
N GLY A 85 -0.48 3.77 -33.05
CA GLY A 85 -1.39 4.17 -34.13
C GLY A 85 -1.10 3.49 -35.48
N ARG A 86 0.13 3.01 -35.70
CA ARG A 86 0.52 2.25 -36.90
C ARG A 86 0.36 0.73 -36.74
N ALA A 87 0.05 0.24 -35.55
CA ALA A 87 -0.12 -1.20 -35.32
C ALA A 87 -1.40 -1.70 -36.00
N ALA A 88 -1.33 -2.90 -36.60
CA ALA A 88 -2.51 -3.55 -37.18
C ALA A 88 -3.62 -3.80 -36.14
N ASN A 89 -3.25 -3.99 -34.88
CA ASN A 89 -4.17 -4.03 -33.75
C ASN A 89 -3.61 -3.17 -32.61
N PRO A 90 -4.13 -1.96 -32.37
CA PRO A 90 -3.65 -1.05 -31.34
C PRO A 90 -4.05 -1.49 -29.91
N VAL A 91 -5.02 -2.40 -29.75
CA VAL A 91 -5.51 -2.82 -28.42
C VAL A 91 -4.42 -3.54 -27.63
N VAL A 92 -3.68 -4.42 -28.28
CA VAL A 92 -2.63 -5.23 -27.64
C VAL A 92 -1.51 -4.35 -27.04
N PRO A 93 -0.86 -3.44 -27.79
CA PRO A 93 0.19 -2.60 -27.21
C PRO A 93 -0.34 -1.59 -26.20
N VAL A 94 -1.59 -1.10 -26.33
CA VAL A 94 -2.21 -0.26 -25.29
C VAL A 94 -2.33 -1.03 -23.98
N LEU A 95 -2.86 -2.25 -24.00
CA LEU A 95 -2.97 -3.08 -22.79
C LEU A 95 -1.59 -3.40 -22.21
N LEU A 96 -0.61 -3.72 -23.05
CA LEU A 96 0.75 -4.04 -22.62
C LEU A 96 1.44 -2.88 -21.88
N VAL A 97 1.09 -1.64 -22.21
CA VAL A 97 1.61 -0.44 -21.52
C VAL A 97 0.76 -0.08 -20.31
N VAL A 98 -0.55 0.05 -20.50
CA VAL A 98 -1.45 0.61 -19.47
C VAL A 98 -1.67 -0.38 -18.33
N MET A 99 -1.83 -1.67 -18.61
CA MET A 99 -2.13 -2.68 -17.58
C MET A 99 -1.04 -2.79 -16.50
N PRO A 100 0.27 -2.93 -16.82
CA PRO A 100 1.28 -3.00 -15.77
C PRO A 100 1.43 -1.70 -14.98
N ILE A 101 1.31 -0.53 -15.63
CA ILE A 101 1.36 0.77 -14.94
C ILE A 101 0.17 0.92 -13.98
N ALA A 102 -1.05 0.63 -14.45
CA ALA A 102 -2.24 0.63 -13.62
C ALA A 102 -2.12 -0.34 -12.44
N SER A 103 -1.59 -1.54 -12.68
CA SER A 103 -1.39 -2.55 -11.64
C SER A 103 -0.36 -2.10 -10.59
N LEU A 104 0.74 -1.48 -11.03
CA LEU A 104 1.79 -0.95 -10.16
C LEU A 104 1.24 0.12 -9.21
N PHE A 105 0.49 1.09 -9.74
CA PHE A 105 -0.11 2.14 -8.91
C PHE A 105 -1.22 1.60 -8.00
N GLY A 106 -2.05 0.66 -8.49
CA GLY A 106 -3.05 -0.02 -7.67
C GLY A 106 -2.43 -0.77 -6.48
N ALA A 107 -1.36 -1.51 -6.73
CA ALA A 107 -0.60 -2.21 -5.69
C ALA A 107 0.04 -1.24 -4.70
N ALA A 108 0.67 -0.16 -5.20
CA ALA A 108 1.28 0.86 -4.34
C ALA A 108 0.25 1.53 -3.42
N ALA A 109 -0.88 1.99 -3.96
CA ALA A 109 -1.96 2.60 -3.17
C ALA A 109 -2.52 1.63 -2.12
N THR A 110 -2.72 0.36 -2.49
CA THR A 110 -3.17 -0.67 -1.57
C THR A 110 -2.16 -0.94 -0.46
N ALA A 111 -0.87 -1.04 -0.79
CA ALA A 111 0.19 -1.23 0.19
C ALA A 111 0.29 -0.05 1.15
N SER A 112 0.21 1.19 0.65
CA SER A 112 0.15 2.39 1.49
C SER A 112 -1.05 2.37 2.44
N ALA A 113 -2.22 1.95 1.95
CA ALA A 113 -3.43 1.84 2.75
C ALA A 113 -3.29 0.83 3.90
N ILE A 114 -2.70 -0.35 3.62
CA ILE A 114 -2.42 -1.35 4.66
C ILE A 114 -1.45 -0.79 5.70
N LEU A 115 -0.38 -0.11 5.27
CA LEU A 115 0.63 0.45 6.17
C LEU A 115 0.08 1.55 7.10
N MET A 116 -0.94 2.28 6.66
CA MET A 116 -1.58 3.34 7.45
C MET A 116 -2.71 2.82 8.35
N MET A 117 -3.09 1.56 8.25
CA MET A 117 -4.18 1.01 9.03
C MET A 117 -3.76 0.88 10.52
N PRO A 118 -4.51 1.47 11.47
CA PRO A 118 -4.13 1.46 12.88
C PRO A 118 -4.47 0.12 13.54
N TYR A 119 -3.67 -0.91 13.26
CA TYR A 119 -3.87 -2.25 13.84
C TYR A 119 -3.70 -2.30 15.36
N GLU A 120 -2.88 -1.41 15.94
CA GLU A 120 -2.53 -1.42 17.37
C GLU A 120 -3.65 -0.89 18.28
N LYS A 121 -4.56 -0.05 17.77
CA LYS A 121 -5.64 0.53 18.59
C LYS A 121 -6.80 -0.42 18.82
N LYS A 122 -7.03 -1.35 17.90
CA LYS A 122 -8.16 -2.29 17.95
C LYS A 122 -8.11 -3.25 19.14
N PHE A 123 -6.94 -3.45 19.75
CA PHE A 123 -6.78 -4.32 20.93
C PHE A 123 -6.61 -3.55 22.24
N ARG A 124 -6.46 -2.22 22.20
CA ARG A 124 -6.22 -1.42 23.40
C ARG A 124 -7.51 -0.92 24.04
N ASP A 125 -8.54 -0.64 23.23
CA ASP A 125 -9.82 -0.16 23.72
C ASP A 125 -10.61 -1.29 24.44
N ASP A 126 -10.43 -2.55 24.03
CA ASP A 126 -11.01 -3.72 24.73
C ASP A 126 -10.38 -3.96 26.12
N ASP A 127 -9.12 -3.59 26.32
CA ASP A 127 -8.40 -3.75 27.60
C ASP A 127 -8.83 -2.68 28.64
N ASP A 128 -9.23 -1.50 28.19
CA ASP A 128 -9.68 -0.40 29.05
C ASP A 128 -11.15 -0.60 29.50
N ASP A 129 -12.03 -1.14 28.65
CA ASP A 129 -13.41 -1.50 29.02
C ASP A 129 -13.46 -2.70 29.99
N ALA A 130 -12.52 -3.64 29.89
CA ALA A 130 -12.42 -4.80 30.79
C ALA A 130 -11.87 -4.46 32.20
N ARG A 131 -11.32 -3.25 32.39
CA ARG A 131 -10.79 -2.75 33.67
C ARG A 131 -11.69 -1.71 34.34
N GLY A 132 -12.89 -1.48 33.78
CA GLY A 132 -13.89 -0.58 34.33
C GLY A 132 -14.72 -1.20 35.47
N GLU A 133 -14.08 -1.58 36.58
CA GLU A 133 -14.64 -1.63 37.94
C GLU A 133 -13.57 -1.30 38.99
#